data_AF-A0A6B3HZQ7-F1
#
_entry.id   AF-A0A6B3HZQ7-F1
#
_cell.length_a   1.000
_cell.length_b   1.000
_cell.length_c   1.000
_cell.angle_alpha   90.00
_cell.angle_beta   90.00
_cell.angle_gamma   90.00
#
_symmetry.space_group_name_H-M   'P 1'
#
loop_
_entity.id
_entity.type
_entity.pdbx_description
1 polymer ?
#
loop_
_entity_poly.entity_id
_entity_poly.type
_entity_poly.pdbx_seq_one_letter_code
_entity_poly.pdbx_strand_id
1 'polypeptide(L)'
;NEMHQIWLELGALQGKEIRHFDVFNVVRGQDGRAVHFYSDPDRLEAHLIGISPADARTVRRFCAQLRSFRKALAVYPFLKPVGLMGRVERWRMLASFLPYFNAVRTTITVLMTEYSAKFKDPLLREAFNFILYEKHPNFPVLPFHFQLASHANLSAGVPEGGSLGLARSIEARYRRLGGEISYNTKVEKVIVEDDRAVGVRLSDGQELRADIVVSACDGYTTTMKFLEGKYLGEEYRKLYTRTIHEPGMV
;
A
#
# COMPACT_ATOMS: atom_id res chain seq x y z
N ASN A 1 -7.98 -0.02 15.25
CA ASN A 1 -8.67 -0.59 14.08
C ASN A 1 -8.09 -1.97 13.80
N GLU A 2 -8.64 -2.71 12.84
CA GLU A 2 -8.20 -4.07 12.49
C GLU A 2 -6.70 -4.15 12.15
N MET A 3 -6.16 -3.18 11.40
CA MET A 3 -4.71 -3.15 11.11
C MET A 3 -3.87 -2.99 12.38
N HIS A 4 -4.28 -2.15 13.33
CA HIS A 4 -3.59 -1.99 14.60
C HIS A 4 -3.53 -3.30 15.40
N GLN A 5 -4.60 -4.10 15.38
CA GLN A 5 -4.62 -5.41 16.04
C GLN A 5 -3.56 -6.35 15.45
N ILE A 6 -3.46 -6.45 14.12
CA ILE A 6 -2.45 -7.28 13.44
C ILE A 6 -1.04 -6.91 13.93
N TRP A 7 -0.74 -5.61 13.99
CA TRP A 7 0.57 -5.13 14.42
C TRP A 7 0.88 -5.42 15.89
N LEU A 8 -0.14 -5.39 16.77
CA LEU A 8 0.01 -5.81 18.16
C LEU A 8 0.24 -7.31 18.28
N GLU A 9 -0.49 -8.15 17.54
CA GLU A 9 -0.30 -9.61 17.59
C GLU A 9 1.11 -10.02 17.16
N LEU A 10 1.69 -9.31 16.18
CA LEU A 10 3.05 -9.48 15.69
C LEU A 10 4.15 -8.95 16.63
N GLY A 11 3.80 -8.26 17.72
CA GLY A 11 4.82 -7.68 18.60
C GLY A 11 5.49 -6.43 18.05
N ALA A 12 4.93 -5.83 16.99
CA ALA A 12 5.62 -4.83 16.20
C ALA A 12 5.63 -3.44 16.89
N LEU A 13 4.52 -3.08 17.54
CA LEU A 13 4.30 -1.72 18.08
C LEU A 13 4.46 -1.62 19.61
N GLN A 14 4.63 -2.73 20.32
CA GLN A 14 4.69 -2.75 21.78
C GLN A 14 5.84 -1.87 22.28
N GLY A 15 5.48 -0.91 23.14
CA GLY A 15 6.44 0.02 23.73
C GLY A 15 7.03 1.03 22.75
N LYS A 16 6.47 1.17 21.54
CA LYS A 16 6.91 2.18 20.57
C LYS A 16 6.00 3.38 20.57
N GLU A 17 6.59 4.56 20.56
CA GLU A 17 5.87 5.77 20.20
C GLU A 17 5.62 5.82 18.69
N ILE A 18 4.42 6.27 18.30
CA ILE A 18 4.07 6.50 16.91
C ILE A 18 4.06 7.99 16.65
N ARG A 19 4.94 8.45 15.76
CA ARG A 19 4.98 9.85 15.35
C ARG A 19 4.02 10.07 14.21
N HIS A 20 3.15 11.06 14.39
CA HIS A 20 2.23 11.53 13.36
C HIS A 20 2.65 12.92 12.94
N PHE A 21 2.94 13.08 11.65
CA PHE A 21 3.27 14.38 11.09
C PHE A 21 1.97 15.08 10.69
N ASP A 22 1.93 16.40 10.83
CA ASP A 22 0.79 17.19 10.38
C ASP A 22 0.80 17.36 8.85
N VAL A 23 1.99 17.38 8.23
CA VAL A 23 2.18 17.46 6.79
C VAL A 23 2.60 16.10 6.26
N PHE A 24 1.84 15.54 5.32
CA PHE A 24 2.17 14.29 4.65
C PHE A 24 3.34 14.47 3.68
N ASN A 25 3.29 15.51 2.84
CA ASN A 25 4.34 15.83 1.89
C ASN A 25 4.36 17.33 1.55
N VAL A 26 5.52 17.84 1.13
CA VAL A 26 5.69 19.20 0.64
C VAL A 26 6.29 19.17 -0.76
N VAL A 27 5.58 19.76 -1.72
CA VAL A 27 6.08 19.92 -3.10
C VAL A 27 6.47 21.37 -3.32
N ARG A 28 7.73 21.61 -3.70
CA ARG A 28 8.26 22.95 -3.99
C ARG A 28 8.32 23.18 -5.49
N GLY A 29 7.69 24.25 -5.95
CA GLY A 29 7.76 24.71 -7.32
C GLY A 29 9.10 25.39 -7.62
N GLN A 30 9.40 25.52 -8.91
CA GLN A 30 10.59 26.25 -9.38
C GLN A 30 10.53 27.75 -9.06
N ASP A 31 9.32 28.28 -8.86
CA ASP A 31 9.07 29.66 -8.43
C ASP A 31 9.26 29.88 -6.92
N GLY A 32 9.72 28.86 -6.19
CA GLY A 32 9.96 28.90 -4.75
C GLY A 32 8.70 28.73 -3.89
N ARG A 33 7.50 28.74 -4.47
CA ARG A 33 6.25 28.45 -3.74
C ARG A 33 6.21 26.96 -3.36
N ALA A 34 5.48 26.66 -2.29
CA ALA A 34 5.37 25.30 -1.77
C ALA A 34 3.92 24.91 -1.49
N VAL A 35 3.55 23.70 -1.90
CA VAL A 35 2.27 23.06 -1.59
C VAL A 35 2.50 22.09 -0.44
N HIS A 36 1.86 22.34 0.69
CA HIS A 36 1.89 21.47 1.86
C HIS A 36 0.64 20.60 1.84
N PHE A 37 0.83 19.29 1.66
CA PHE A 37 -0.26 18.33 1.75
C PHE A 37 -0.52 18.00 3.21
N TYR A 38 -1.29 18.85 3.88
CA TYR A 38 -1.73 18.65 5.25
C TYR A 38 -2.60 17.40 5.38
N SER A 39 -2.45 16.75 6.54
CA SER A 39 -3.24 15.57 6.93
C SER A 39 -4.69 15.94 7.17
N ASP A 40 -4.93 17.08 7.81
CA ASP A 40 -6.27 17.59 8.04
C ASP A 40 -6.89 18.09 6.73
N PRO A 41 -8.04 17.53 6.29
CA PRO A 41 -8.65 17.92 5.02
C PRO A 41 -9.12 19.37 4.97
N ASP A 42 -9.48 19.97 6.11
CA ASP A 42 -10.01 21.33 6.18
C ASP A 42 -8.88 22.34 6.08
N ARG A 43 -7.77 22.05 6.77
CA ARG A 43 -6.52 22.81 6.64
C ARG A 43 -5.93 22.67 5.24
N LEU A 44 -5.95 21.47 4.66
CA LEU A 44 -5.53 21.23 3.28
C LEU A 44 -6.37 22.06 2.30
N GLU A 45 -7.70 22.02 2.44
CA GLU A 45 -8.62 22.80 1.59
C GLU A 45 -8.32 24.30 1.67
N ALA A 46 -8.19 24.84 2.89
CA ALA A 46 -7.88 26.26 3.11
C ALA A 46 -6.52 26.65 2.50
N HIS A 47 -5.49 25.83 2.70
CA HIS A 47 -4.15 26.08 2.14
C HIS A 47 -4.15 26.10 0.62
N LEU A 48 -4.79 25.11 -0.02
CA LEU A 48 -4.85 25.00 -1.47
C LEU A 48 -5.68 26.12 -2.12
N ILE A 49 -6.79 26.52 -1.50
CA ILE A 49 -7.58 27.68 -1.94
C ILE A 49 -6.79 28.98 -1.77
N GLY A 50 -6.00 29.09 -0.69
CA GLY A 50 -5.12 30.23 -0.47
C GLY A 50 -4.04 30.39 -1.55
N ILE A 51 -3.54 29.27 -2.10
CA ILE A 51 -2.60 29.28 -3.23
C ILE A 51 -3.29 29.73 -4.52
N SER A 52 -4.46 29.16 -4.82
CA SER A 52 -5.22 29.48 -6.03
C SER A 52 -6.72 29.56 -5.75
N PRO A 53 -7.26 30.77 -5.49
CA PRO A 53 -8.69 30.97 -5.35
C PRO A 53 -9.48 30.57 -6.61
N ALA A 54 -8.85 30.68 -7.78
CA ALA A 54 -9.42 30.30 -9.07
C ALA A 54 -9.70 28.79 -9.20
N ASP A 55 -9.04 27.96 -8.38
CA ASP A 55 -9.16 26.51 -8.36
C ASP A 55 -10.07 25.97 -7.24
N ALA A 56 -10.73 26.86 -6.49
CA ALA A 56 -11.47 26.48 -5.28
C ALA A 56 -12.52 25.38 -5.50
N ARG A 57 -13.17 25.33 -6.66
CA ARG A 57 -14.13 24.26 -6.98
C ARG A 57 -13.46 22.88 -7.05
N THR A 58 -12.30 22.79 -7.70
CA THR A 58 -11.53 21.54 -7.83
C THR A 58 -10.98 21.10 -6.48
N VAL A 59 -10.42 22.05 -5.71
CA VAL A 59 -9.90 21.80 -4.36
C VAL A 59 -10.99 21.29 -3.42
N ARG A 60 -12.15 21.96 -3.35
CA ARG A 60 -13.28 21.52 -2.51
C ARG A 60 -13.76 20.12 -2.87
N ARG A 61 -13.81 19.79 -4.17
CA ARG A 61 -14.15 18.44 -4.62
C ARG A 61 -13.14 17.41 -4.13
N PHE A 62 -11.84 17.69 -4.27
CA PHE A 62 -10.78 16.81 -3.78
C PHE A 62 -10.90 16.55 -2.27
N CYS A 63 -11.08 17.62 -1.48
CA CYS A 63 -11.13 17.54 -0.03
C CYS A 63 -12.44 16.89 0.46
N ALA A 64 -13.57 17.12 -0.22
CA ALA A 64 -14.81 16.40 0.05
C ALA A 64 -14.68 14.89 -0.19
N GLN A 65 -14.01 14.48 -1.28
CA GLN A 65 -13.68 13.07 -1.52
C GLN A 65 -12.75 12.53 -0.44
N LEU A 66 -11.73 13.29 -0.02
CA LEU A 66 -10.84 12.90 1.08
C LEU A 66 -11.61 12.67 2.39
N ARG A 67 -12.51 13.58 2.78
CA ARG A 67 -13.39 13.41 3.96
C ARG A 67 -14.27 12.16 3.84
N SER A 68 -14.75 11.86 2.64
CA SER A 68 -15.52 10.64 2.37
C SER A 68 -14.67 9.37 2.56
N PHE A 69 -13.44 9.36 2.03
CA PHE A 69 -12.49 8.27 2.19
C PHE A 69 -12.08 8.02 3.64
N ARG A 70 -11.89 9.07 4.45
CA ARG A 70 -11.64 8.92 5.90
C ARG A 70 -12.69 8.06 6.59
N LYS A 71 -13.96 8.22 6.22
CA LYS A 71 -15.07 7.43 6.76
C LYS A 71 -15.14 6.03 6.12
N ALA A 72 -14.87 5.92 4.82
CA ALA A 72 -14.85 4.65 4.10
C ALA A 72 -13.80 3.67 4.63
N LEU A 73 -12.62 4.17 5.03
CA LEU A 73 -11.55 3.33 5.59
C LEU A 73 -11.94 2.67 6.92
N ALA A 74 -12.81 3.29 7.71
CA ALA A 74 -13.25 2.75 8.99
C ALA A 74 -14.15 1.50 8.83
N VAL A 75 -14.77 1.33 7.66
CA VAL A 75 -15.66 0.19 7.35
C VAL A 75 -14.98 -0.84 6.44
N TYR A 76 -13.72 -0.63 6.05
CA TYR A 76 -12.98 -1.58 5.24
C TYR A 76 -12.45 -2.74 6.11
N PRO A 77 -12.78 -4.00 5.78
CA PRO A 77 -12.30 -5.16 6.52
C PRO A 77 -10.86 -5.49 6.09
N PHE A 78 -9.92 -5.30 7.01
CA PHE A 78 -8.50 -5.61 6.81
C PHE A 78 -8.13 -7.02 7.32
N LEU A 79 -8.85 -7.58 8.29
CA LEU A 79 -8.54 -8.90 8.86
C LEU A 79 -9.03 -10.06 7.97
N LYS A 80 -10.28 -9.98 7.50
CA LYS A 80 -10.88 -11.06 6.71
C LYS A 80 -10.82 -10.70 5.22
N PRO A 81 -10.01 -11.38 4.40
CA PRO A 81 -9.97 -11.10 2.97
C PRO A 81 -11.32 -11.44 2.32
N VAL A 82 -11.71 -10.64 1.33
CA VAL A 82 -13.02 -10.75 0.66
C VAL A 82 -13.28 -12.13 0.07
N GLY A 83 -12.23 -12.83 -0.41
CA GLY A 83 -12.34 -14.18 -0.95
C GLY A 83 -12.74 -15.26 0.06
N LEU A 84 -12.53 -15.00 1.36
CA LEU A 84 -12.92 -15.91 2.45
C LEU A 84 -14.26 -15.52 3.09
N MET A 85 -14.91 -14.45 2.62
CA MET A 85 -16.20 -14.02 3.15
C MET A 85 -17.34 -14.89 2.62
N GLY A 86 -18.24 -15.28 3.52
CA GLY A 86 -19.52 -15.87 3.14
C GLY A 86 -20.38 -14.86 2.38
N ARG A 87 -21.40 -15.34 1.65
CA ARG A 87 -22.28 -14.48 0.83
C ARG A 87 -22.87 -13.32 1.63
N VAL A 88 -23.38 -13.59 2.84
CA VAL A 88 -24.03 -12.59 3.70
C VAL A 88 -23.04 -11.54 4.19
N GLU A 89 -21.84 -11.95 4.61
CA GLU A 89 -20.80 -11.03 5.06
C GLU A 89 -20.36 -10.10 3.92
N ARG A 90 -20.16 -10.66 2.72
CA ARG A 90 -19.80 -9.90 1.53
C ARG A 90 -20.89 -8.88 1.18
N TRP A 91 -22.16 -9.25 1.25
CA TRP A 91 -23.27 -8.32 1.02
C TRP A 91 -23.31 -7.19 2.06
N ARG A 92 -23.12 -7.50 3.35
CA ARG A 92 -23.05 -6.49 4.42
C ARG A 92 -21.88 -5.54 4.21
N MET A 93 -20.71 -6.06 3.86
CA MET A 93 -19.54 -5.27 3.51
C MET A 93 -19.86 -4.33 2.35
N LEU A 94 -20.36 -4.84 1.21
CA LEU A 94 -20.72 -4.00 0.06
C LEU A 94 -21.75 -2.93 0.41
N ALA A 95 -22.76 -3.26 1.22
CA ALA A 95 -23.76 -2.31 1.69
C ALA A 95 -23.14 -1.17 2.51
N SER A 96 -22.14 -1.46 3.35
CA SER A 96 -21.42 -0.43 4.12
C SER A 96 -20.64 0.55 3.25
N PHE A 97 -20.29 0.15 2.01
CA PHE A 97 -19.60 0.99 1.03
C PHE A 97 -20.54 1.84 0.17
N LEU A 98 -21.85 1.59 0.16
CA LEU A 98 -22.82 2.32 -0.66
C LEU A 98 -22.74 3.85 -0.51
N PRO A 99 -22.63 4.43 0.72
CA PRO A 99 -22.51 5.88 0.88
C PRO A 99 -21.25 6.47 0.22
N TYR A 100 -20.22 5.66 0.02
CA TYR A 100 -18.92 6.05 -0.51
C TYR A 100 -18.73 5.65 -1.97
N PHE A 101 -19.70 4.95 -2.56
CA PHE A 101 -19.62 4.36 -3.90
C PHE A 101 -19.18 5.39 -4.95
N ASN A 102 -19.79 6.58 -4.96
CA ASN A 102 -19.44 7.62 -5.92
C ASN A 102 -18.02 8.15 -5.74
N ALA A 103 -17.54 8.26 -4.50
CA ALA A 103 -16.17 8.70 -4.23
C ALA A 103 -15.16 7.65 -4.73
N VAL A 104 -15.40 6.36 -4.46
CA VAL A 104 -14.55 5.26 -4.93
C VAL A 104 -14.59 5.14 -6.45
N ARG A 105 -15.79 5.10 -7.04
CA ARG A 105 -15.97 4.93 -8.50
C ARG A 105 -15.30 6.05 -9.29
N THR A 106 -15.38 7.29 -8.83
CA THR A 106 -14.78 8.43 -9.57
C THR A 106 -13.26 8.52 -9.42
N THR A 107 -12.69 7.92 -8.38
CA THR A 107 -11.25 8.01 -8.10
C THR A 107 -10.47 6.81 -8.64
N ILE A 108 -11.12 5.66 -8.79
CA ILE A 108 -10.50 4.46 -9.38
C ILE A 108 -10.34 4.56 -10.90
N THR A 109 -11.21 5.32 -11.59
CA THR A 109 -11.24 5.38 -13.07
C THR A 109 -10.54 6.61 -13.66
N VAL A 110 -10.03 7.52 -12.83
CA VAL A 110 -9.42 8.78 -13.29
C VAL A 110 -7.97 8.78 -12.86
N LEU A 111 -7.06 9.06 -13.79
CA LEU A 111 -5.64 9.16 -13.49
C LEU A 111 -5.35 10.47 -12.75
N MET A 112 -4.32 10.47 -11.89
CA MET A 112 -3.92 11.70 -11.19
C MET A 112 -3.45 12.79 -12.17
N THR A 113 -2.81 12.41 -13.27
CA THR A 113 -2.40 13.31 -14.35
C THR A 113 -3.59 14.02 -14.99
N GLU A 114 -4.67 13.28 -15.29
CA GLU A 114 -5.93 13.84 -15.82
C GLU A 114 -6.69 14.68 -14.79
N TYR A 115 -6.64 14.27 -13.52
CA TYR A 115 -7.27 15.01 -12.44
C TYR A 115 -6.59 16.36 -12.24
N SER A 116 -5.26 16.34 -12.14
CA SER A 116 -4.44 17.52 -11.86
C SER A 116 -4.40 18.51 -13.03
N ALA A 117 -4.52 18.05 -14.28
CA ALA A 117 -4.61 18.91 -15.46
C ALA A 117 -5.76 19.95 -15.38
N LYS A 118 -6.77 19.72 -14.54
CA LYS A 118 -7.92 20.63 -14.32
C LYS A 118 -7.57 21.87 -13.50
N PHE A 119 -6.44 21.88 -12.81
CA PHE A 119 -5.97 23.06 -12.07
C PHE A 119 -5.50 24.15 -13.03
N LYS A 120 -5.91 25.39 -12.76
CA LYS A 120 -5.48 26.59 -13.48
C LYS A 120 -4.10 27.03 -13.03
N ASP A 121 -3.83 27.00 -11.72
CA ASP A 121 -2.51 27.33 -11.21
C ASP A 121 -1.48 26.22 -11.56
N PRO A 122 -0.36 26.56 -12.24
CA PRO A 122 0.65 25.58 -12.64
C PRO A 122 1.30 24.83 -11.48
N LEU A 123 1.47 25.45 -10.32
CA LEU A 123 2.05 24.81 -9.14
C LEU A 123 1.10 23.72 -8.62
N LEU A 124 -0.20 24.00 -8.51
CA LEU A 124 -1.17 22.98 -8.09
C LEU A 124 -1.30 21.86 -9.11
N ARG A 125 -1.29 22.20 -10.40
CA ARG A 125 -1.31 21.22 -11.50
C ARG A 125 -0.16 20.23 -11.40
N GLU A 126 1.05 20.69 -11.10
CA GLU A 126 2.19 19.77 -10.97
C GLU A 126 2.23 19.09 -9.60
N ALA A 127 2.03 19.82 -8.50
CA ALA A 127 2.19 19.30 -7.15
C ALA A 127 1.28 18.10 -6.82
N PHE A 128 0.06 18.07 -7.37
CA PHE A 128 -0.85 16.95 -7.17
C PHE A 128 -0.30 15.62 -7.71
N ASN A 129 0.55 15.66 -8.74
CA ASN A 129 1.20 14.46 -9.26
C ASN A 129 2.31 13.92 -8.35
N PHE A 130 2.78 14.71 -7.38
CA PHE A 130 3.86 14.35 -6.46
C PHE A 130 3.40 14.17 -5.02
N ILE A 131 2.09 14.10 -4.75
CA ILE A 131 1.59 13.85 -3.39
C ILE A 131 2.29 12.65 -2.76
N LEU A 132 2.42 11.53 -3.51
CA LEU A 132 3.12 10.31 -3.09
C LEU A 132 4.62 10.31 -3.43
N TYR A 133 5.27 11.48 -3.36
CA TYR A 133 6.70 11.71 -3.58
C TYR A 133 7.18 11.54 -5.03
N GLU A 134 6.50 10.75 -5.85
CA GLU A 134 6.86 10.48 -7.24
C GLU A 134 5.67 10.68 -8.17
N LYS A 135 5.96 11.05 -9.42
CA LYS A 135 4.96 11.19 -10.49
C LYS A 135 4.75 9.86 -11.16
N HIS A 136 3.56 9.29 -10.95
CA HIS A 136 3.18 8.02 -11.56
C HIS A 136 2.24 8.28 -12.76
N PRO A 137 2.69 8.02 -14.02
CA PRO A 137 1.95 8.42 -15.22
C PRO A 137 0.60 7.72 -15.39
N ASN A 138 0.49 6.46 -14.94
CA ASN A 138 -0.69 5.61 -15.10
C ASN A 138 -1.32 5.23 -13.75
N PHE A 139 -1.35 6.16 -12.80
CA PHE A 139 -1.83 5.88 -11.45
C PHE A 139 -3.17 6.58 -11.15
N PRO A 140 -4.20 5.85 -10.69
CA PRO A 140 -5.50 6.41 -10.39
C PRO A 140 -5.44 7.38 -9.21
N VAL A 141 -6.47 8.20 -9.03
CA VAL A 141 -6.57 9.13 -7.89
C VAL A 141 -6.79 8.39 -6.56
N LEU A 142 -7.41 7.21 -6.58
CA LEU A 142 -7.83 6.47 -5.38
C LEU A 142 -6.71 6.23 -4.35
N PRO A 143 -5.49 5.77 -4.71
CA PRO A 143 -4.38 5.61 -3.77
C PRO A 143 -3.98 6.91 -3.05
N PHE A 144 -4.09 8.07 -3.71
CA PHE A 144 -3.78 9.36 -3.09
C PHE A 144 -4.78 9.71 -1.99
N HIS A 145 -6.08 9.51 -2.25
CA HIS A 145 -7.11 9.65 -1.22
C HIS A 145 -6.94 8.65 -0.10
N PHE A 146 -6.62 7.40 -0.41
CA PHE A 146 -6.38 6.34 0.58
C PHE A 146 -5.25 6.71 1.55
N GLN A 147 -4.11 7.16 1.02
CA GLN A 147 -2.94 7.52 1.83
C GLN A 147 -3.18 8.76 2.68
N LEU A 148 -3.69 9.84 2.07
CA LEU A 148 -4.04 11.06 2.82
C LEU A 148 -5.10 10.79 3.89
N ALA A 149 -6.12 9.96 3.58
CA ALA A 149 -7.15 9.60 4.56
C ALA A 149 -6.59 8.75 5.71
N SER A 150 -5.70 7.81 5.41
CA SER A 150 -5.01 7.01 6.43
C SER A 150 -4.16 7.89 7.34
N HIS A 151 -3.45 8.87 6.78
CA HIS A 151 -2.67 9.84 7.54
C HIS A 151 -3.57 10.74 8.41
N ALA A 152 -4.67 11.25 7.85
CA ALA A 152 -5.69 12.03 8.56
C ALA A 152 -6.42 11.26 9.68
N ASN A 153 -6.45 9.93 9.58
CA ASN A 153 -7.03 9.03 10.57
C ASN A 153 -5.99 8.48 11.55
N LEU A 154 -4.77 9.04 11.57
CA LEU A 154 -3.66 8.59 12.42
C LEU A 154 -3.34 7.09 12.25
N SER A 155 -3.61 6.55 11.06
CA SER A 155 -3.39 5.14 10.71
C SER A 155 -2.18 4.92 9.79
N ALA A 156 -1.41 5.99 9.51
CA ALA A 156 -0.18 5.97 8.73
C ALA A 156 0.94 6.75 9.44
N GLY A 157 1.16 6.45 10.73
CA GLY A 157 2.25 7.06 11.51
C GLY A 157 3.59 6.34 11.33
N VAL A 158 4.67 7.00 11.73
CA VAL A 158 6.03 6.45 11.70
C VAL A 158 6.38 5.93 13.10
N PRO A 159 6.64 4.62 13.26
CA PRO A 159 7.02 4.07 14.56
C PRO A 159 8.45 4.51 14.93
N GLU A 160 8.69 4.60 16.24
CA GLU A 160 10.04 4.80 16.76
C GLU A 160 11.03 3.74 16.23
N GLY A 161 12.19 4.22 15.77
CA GLY A 161 13.20 3.40 15.09
C GLY A 161 12.89 3.12 13.61
N GLY A 162 11.81 3.68 13.06
CA GLY A 162 11.40 3.52 11.68
C GLY A 162 11.12 2.06 11.29
N SER A 163 11.20 1.76 10.00
CA SER A 163 10.92 0.42 9.46
C SER A 163 11.85 -0.66 10.02
N LEU A 164 13.13 -0.34 10.26
CA LEU A 164 14.07 -1.27 10.86
C LEU A 164 13.71 -1.59 12.32
N GLY A 165 13.39 -0.56 13.11
CA GLY A 165 12.95 -0.74 14.50
C GLY A 165 11.68 -1.60 14.60
N LEU A 166 10.75 -1.43 13.66
CA LEU A 166 9.56 -2.27 13.53
C LEU A 166 9.91 -3.74 13.25
N ALA A 167 10.76 -3.98 12.25
CA ALA A 167 11.21 -5.33 11.88
C ALA A 167 11.94 -6.03 13.03
N ARG A 168 12.82 -5.31 13.75
CA ARG A 168 13.55 -5.86 14.91
C ARG A 168 12.62 -6.25 16.06
N SER A 169 11.52 -5.51 16.27
CA SER A 169 10.53 -5.86 17.31
C SER A 169 9.80 -7.16 16.98
N ILE A 170 9.41 -7.35 15.72
CA ILE A 170 8.79 -8.60 15.24
C ILE A 170 9.77 -9.77 15.38
N GLU A 171 11.02 -9.59 14.90
CA GLU A 171 12.10 -10.56 15.04
C GLU A 171 12.32 -10.97 16.50
N ALA A 172 12.38 -10.00 17.42
CA ALA A 172 12.59 -10.27 18.84
C ALA A 172 11.43 -11.07 19.44
N ARG A 173 10.17 -10.75 19.07
CA ARG A 173 9.02 -11.56 19.51
C ARG A 173 9.08 -12.96 18.92
N TYR A 174 9.37 -13.10 17.63
CA TYR A 174 9.46 -14.40 16.97
C TYR A 174 10.49 -15.31 17.66
N ARG A 175 11.69 -14.79 17.98
CA ARG A 175 12.70 -15.54 18.74
C ARG A 175 12.25 -15.92 20.15
N ARG A 176 11.56 -15.01 20.87
CA ARG A 176 11.00 -15.32 22.21
C ARG A 176 9.95 -16.43 22.18
N LEU A 177 9.27 -16.62 21.05
CA LEU A 177 8.32 -17.70 20.85
C LEU A 177 8.99 -19.02 20.42
N GLY A 178 10.33 -19.07 20.35
CA GLY A 178 11.11 -20.24 19.95
C GLY A 178 11.42 -20.30 18.45
N GLY A 179 11.08 -19.25 17.68
CA GLY A 179 11.38 -19.18 16.27
C GLY A 179 12.87 -18.94 15.99
N GLU A 180 13.40 -19.59 14.95
CA GLU A 180 14.79 -19.44 14.52
C GLU A 180 14.90 -18.59 13.26
N ILE A 181 15.94 -17.74 13.19
CA ILE A 181 16.21 -16.88 12.03
C ILE A 181 17.66 -17.05 11.61
N SER A 182 17.85 -17.46 10.37
CA SER A 182 19.16 -17.57 9.72
C SER A 182 19.35 -16.43 8.73
N TYR A 183 20.38 -15.61 8.94
CA TYR A 183 20.77 -14.54 8.03
C TYR A 183 21.84 -14.99 7.06
N ASN A 184 21.93 -14.32 5.91
CA ASN A 184 22.89 -14.65 4.85
C ASN A 184 22.74 -16.10 4.36
N THR A 185 21.55 -16.66 4.50
CA THR A 185 21.20 -18.05 4.15
C THR A 185 20.32 -18.02 2.92
N LYS A 186 20.94 -17.87 1.75
CA LYS A 186 20.21 -17.67 0.50
C LYS A 186 19.56 -18.99 0.05
N VAL A 187 18.24 -18.99 -0.05
CA VAL A 187 17.48 -20.07 -0.72
C VAL A 187 17.65 -19.94 -2.23
N GLU A 188 17.91 -21.06 -2.90
CA GLU A 188 17.98 -21.15 -4.37
C GLU A 188 16.82 -21.91 -4.98
N LYS A 189 16.24 -22.86 -4.24
CA LYS A 189 15.18 -23.73 -4.76
C LYS A 189 14.22 -24.19 -3.68
N VAL A 190 12.94 -24.34 -4.03
CA VAL A 190 11.98 -25.08 -3.20
C VAL A 190 12.01 -26.53 -3.63
N ILE A 191 12.19 -27.43 -2.66
CA ILE A 191 12.19 -28.88 -2.88
C ILE A 191 10.74 -29.33 -2.95
N VAL A 192 10.39 -30.03 -4.03
CA VAL A 192 9.03 -30.52 -4.28
C VAL A 192 9.07 -32.02 -4.56
N GLU A 193 8.24 -32.76 -3.84
CA GLU A 193 8.04 -34.22 -3.96
C GLU A 193 6.53 -34.47 -4.07
N ASP A 194 6.11 -35.26 -5.06
CA ASP A 194 4.69 -35.58 -5.30
C ASP A 194 3.78 -34.33 -5.31
N ASP A 195 4.22 -33.30 -6.04
CA ASP A 195 3.58 -31.97 -6.13
C ASP A 195 3.34 -31.25 -4.79
N ARG A 196 4.12 -31.61 -3.77
CA ARG A 196 4.12 -30.97 -2.45
C ARG A 196 5.48 -30.35 -2.13
N ALA A 197 5.49 -29.08 -1.72
CA ALA A 197 6.70 -28.45 -1.18
C ALA A 197 7.08 -29.11 0.16
N VAL A 198 8.32 -29.55 0.27
CA VAL A 198 8.82 -30.35 1.42
C VAL A 198 10.12 -29.81 2.01
N GLY A 199 10.58 -28.66 1.53
CA GLY A 199 11.80 -28.03 2.02
C GLY A 199 12.36 -26.99 1.05
N VAL A 200 13.56 -26.54 1.35
CA VAL A 200 14.33 -25.60 0.53
C VAL A 200 15.77 -26.07 0.38
N ARG A 201 16.37 -25.78 -0.77
CA ARG A 201 17.81 -25.92 -0.99
C ARG A 201 18.47 -24.55 -0.96
N LEU A 202 19.57 -24.46 -0.22
CA LEU A 202 20.38 -23.27 -0.06
C LEU A 202 21.46 -23.18 -1.14
N SER A 203 22.06 -22.00 -1.28
CA SER A 203 23.11 -21.74 -2.28
C SER A 203 24.43 -22.47 -2.04
N ASP A 204 24.65 -22.97 -0.83
CA ASP A 204 25.80 -23.83 -0.50
C ASP A 204 25.51 -25.32 -0.74
N GLY A 205 24.31 -25.66 -1.25
CA GLY A 205 23.87 -27.01 -1.52
C GLY A 205 23.18 -27.70 -0.33
N GLN A 206 23.15 -27.10 0.87
CA GLN A 206 22.44 -27.67 2.01
C GLN A 206 20.92 -27.72 1.73
N GLU A 207 20.28 -28.79 2.20
CA GLU A 207 18.83 -28.95 2.13
C GLU A 207 18.22 -28.88 3.52
N LEU A 208 17.18 -28.07 3.66
CA LEU A 208 16.40 -27.91 4.88
C LEU A 208 14.99 -28.44 4.62
N ARG A 209 14.56 -29.46 5.37
CA ARG A 209 13.23 -30.07 5.26
C ARG A 209 12.23 -29.34 6.13
N ALA A 210 11.00 -29.21 5.64
CA ALA A 210 9.90 -28.58 6.35
C ALA A 210 8.55 -29.16 5.90
N ASP A 211 7.58 -29.22 6.82
CA ASP A 211 6.20 -29.63 6.49
C ASP A 211 5.47 -28.57 5.66
N ILE A 212 5.82 -27.29 5.87
CA ILE A 212 5.21 -26.14 5.20
C ILE A 212 6.31 -25.17 4.79
N VAL A 213 6.25 -24.70 3.55
CA VAL A 213 7.11 -23.63 3.03
C VAL A 213 6.27 -22.40 2.72
N VAL A 214 6.53 -21.29 3.42
CA VAL A 214 5.90 -19.99 3.16
C VAL A 214 6.92 -19.06 2.51
N SER A 215 6.75 -18.76 1.22
CA SER A 215 7.62 -17.82 0.52
C SER A 215 7.15 -16.39 0.71
N ALA A 216 7.97 -15.56 1.37
CA ALA A 216 7.79 -14.12 1.46
C ALA A 216 8.59 -13.34 0.39
N CYS A 217 9.15 -14.04 -0.61
CA CYS A 217 9.80 -13.43 -1.77
C CYS A 217 8.78 -12.89 -2.76
N ASP A 218 9.22 -12.08 -3.72
CA ASP A 218 8.36 -11.64 -4.81
C ASP A 218 7.81 -12.83 -5.63
N GLY A 219 6.70 -12.58 -6.32
CA GLY A 219 5.99 -13.62 -7.06
C GLY A 219 6.84 -14.26 -8.15
N TYR A 220 7.66 -13.48 -8.86
CA TYR A 220 8.53 -14.01 -9.92
C TYR A 220 9.59 -14.93 -9.32
N THR A 221 10.30 -14.50 -8.28
CA THR A 221 11.32 -15.31 -7.61
C THR A 221 10.74 -16.63 -7.10
N THR A 222 9.60 -16.58 -6.41
CA THR A 222 8.96 -17.80 -5.88
C THR A 222 8.57 -18.76 -7.00
N THR A 223 7.89 -18.25 -8.02
CA THR A 223 7.22 -19.10 -9.02
C THR A 223 8.13 -19.51 -10.17
N MET A 224 8.91 -18.58 -10.72
CA MET A 224 9.76 -18.80 -11.88
C MET A 224 11.15 -19.30 -11.49
N LYS A 225 11.72 -18.85 -10.36
CA LYS A 225 13.05 -19.29 -9.91
C LYS A 225 12.96 -20.51 -8.99
N PHE A 226 12.37 -20.37 -7.81
CA PHE A 226 12.39 -21.43 -6.79
C PHE A 226 11.58 -22.66 -7.19
N LEU A 227 10.46 -22.45 -7.89
CA LEU A 227 9.57 -23.50 -8.41
C LEU A 227 9.77 -23.77 -9.91
N GLU A 228 10.77 -23.16 -10.53
CA GLU A 228 11.21 -23.43 -11.91
C GLU A 228 10.09 -23.29 -12.97
N GLY A 229 9.08 -22.45 -12.73
CA GLY A 229 7.98 -22.22 -13.68
C GLY A 229 6.95 -23.35 -13.78
N LYS A 230 7.08 -24.41 -12.97
CA LYS A 230 6.27 -25.64 -13.06
C LYS A 230 4.83 -25.47 -12.58
N TYR A 231 4.60 -24.61 -11.59
CA TYR A 231 3.33 -24.51 -10.85
C TYR A 231 2.54 -23.22 -11.14
N LEU A 232 2.76 -22.57 -12.29
CA LEU A 232 2.01 -21.37 -12.67
C LEU A 232 0.83 -21.70 -13.59
N GLY A 233 -0.30 -21.01 -13.34
CA GLY A 233 -1.37 -20.84 -14.33
C GLY A 233 -0.91 -20.03 -15.54
N GLU A 234 -1.63 -20.15 -16.66
CA GLU A 234 -1.29 -19.47 -17.92
C GLU A 234 -1.24 -17.95 -17.79
N GLU A 235 -2.14 -17.35 -17.02
CA GLU A 235 -2.20 -15.91 -16.79
C GLU A 235 -0.90 -15.37 -16.18
N TYR A 236 -0.45 -15.94 -15.06
CA TYR A 236 0.80 -15.53 -14.41
C TYR A 236 2.02 -15.87 -15.27
N ARG A 237 2.00 -16.99 -16.00
CA ARG A 237 3.07 -17.32 -16.95
C ARG A 237 3.19 -16.25 -18.03
N LYS A 238 2.07 -15.83 -18.62
CA LYS A 238 2.04 -14.74 -19.61
C LYS A 238 2.56 -13.44 -18.99
N LEU A 239 2.10 -13.11 -17.79
CA LEU A 239 2.52 -11.90 -17.07
C LEU A 239 4.04 -11.86 -16.90
N TYR A 240 4.65 -12.93 -16.36
CA TYR A 240 6.08 -12.98 -16.05
C TYR A 240 7.02 -13.24 -17.24
N THR A 241 6.51 -13.56 -18.43
CA THR A 241 7.37 -13.92 -19.59
C THR A 241 7.12 -13.11 -20.84
N ARG A 242 5.92 -12.54 -21.01
CA ARG A 242 5.55 -11.77 -22.21
C ARG A 242 5.21 -10.33 -21.84
N THR A 243 4.24 -10.16 -20.95
CA THR A 243 3.65 -8.85 -20.66
C THR A 243 4.65 -7.88 -20.05
N ILE A 244 5.57 -8.33 -19.19
CA ILE A 244 6.63 -7.47 -18.63
C ILE A 244 7.59 -6.90 -19.69
N HIS A 245 7.60 -7.43 -20.90
CA HIS A 245 8.42 -6.97 -22.01
C HIS A 245 7.61 -6.18 -23.06
N GLU A 246 6.29 -6.05 -22.87
CA GLU A 246 5.44 -5.27 -23.77
C GLU A 246 5.64 -3.76 -23.53
N PRO A 247 5.65 -2.93 -24.58
CA PRO A 247 5.79 -1.48 -24.45
C PRO A 247 4.72 -0.87 -23.53
N GLY A 248 5.15 -0.07 -22.54
CA GLY A 248 4.25 0.65 -21.63
C GLY A 248 3.74 -0.13 -20.42
N MET A 249 4.21 -1.36 -20.21
CA MET A 249 3.82 -2.18 -19.05
C MET A 249 4.74 -2.05 -17.83
N VAL A 250 5.86 -1.33 -17.95
CA VAL A 250 6.79 -0.97 -16.86
C VAL A 250 7.24 0.47 -17.01
#